data_AF-A0A562RRD3-F1
#
_entry.id   AF-A0A562RRD3-F1
#
_cell.length_a   1.000
_cell.length_b   1.000
_cell.length_c   1.000
_cell.angle_alpha   90.00
_cell.angle_beta   90.00
_cell.angle_gamma   90.00
#
_symmetry.space_group_name_H-M   'P 1'
#
loop_
_entity.id
_entity.type
_entity.pdbx_description
1 polymer ?
#
loop_
_entity_poly.entity_id
_entity_poly.type
_entity_poly.pdbx_seq_one_letter_code
_entity_poly.pdbx_strand_id
1 'polypeptide(L)'
;TAGIDRTKIQSEVTQIQQDMKLKANSATINGINWLSIDVTPSSSTATPTTFNLVSSYSRVGGTPTIGSITVTTATFALYTTGGSTTSGILDTVTGNSTTGFASVATLAIGSLTDSATDQAKLDGYINQVTAAINTVASAAANLGAIKNRIATNTEFVKNLIDSVDRGIGQLVDADMNAESTRLQALQTQQQLGVQALSIANQNSQSILSLFK
;
A
#
# COMPACT_ATOMS: atom_id res chain seq x y z
N THR A 1 45.90 -1.85 -26.95
CA THR A 1 44.70 -2.17 -27.76
C THR A 1 44.30 -0.96 -28.57
N ALA A 2 44.97 -0.73 -29.71
CA ALA A 2 44.67 0.38 -30.60
C ALA A 2 43.46 0.02 -31.46
N GLY A 3 42.28 0.55 -31.13
CA GLY A 3 41.05 0.29 -31.89
C GLY A 3 39.74 0.52 -31.14
N ILE A 4 39.78 0.65 -29.81
CA ILE A 4 38.57 0.96 -29.02
C ILE A 4 38.39 2.48 -28.96
N ASP A 5 37.36 2.97 -29.66
CA ASP A 5 36.93 4.36 -29.56
C ASP A 5 36.04 4.54 -28.32
N ARG A 6 36.69 4.75 -27.17
CA ARG A 6 36.01 4.94 -25.88
C ARG A 6 35.09 6.15 -25.86
N THR A 7 35.29 7.12 -26.75
CA THR A 7 34.41 8.30 -26.86
C THR A 7 33.07 7.95 -27.48
N LYS A 8 33.05 7.06 -28.48
CA LYS A 8 31.80 6.52 -29.05
C LYS A 8 31.04 5.66 -28.05
N ILE A 9 31.75 4.76 -27.35
CA ILE A 9 31.11 3.93 -26.31
C ILE A 9 30.57 4.82 -25.19
N GLN A 10 31.30 5.87 -24.80
CA GLN A 10 30.78 6.85 -23.82
C GLN A 10 29.48 7.50 -24.30
N SER A 11 29.36 7.83 -25.59
CA SER A 11 28.11 8.40 -26.12
C SER A 11 26.93 7.43 -25.94
N GLU A 12 27.14 6.14 -26.21
CA GLU A 12 26.10 5.11 -25.99
C GLU A 12 25.77 4.94 -24.51
N VAL A 13 26.78 4.85 -23.64
CA VAL A 13 26.59 4.77 -22.18
C VAL A 13 25.80 5.97 -21.67
N THR A 14 26.13 7.17 -22.14
CA THR A 14 25.43 8.40 -21.78
C THR A 14 23.97 8.34 -22.23
N GLN A 15 23.68 7.85 -23.43
CA GLN A 15 22.30 7.68 -23.90
C GLN A 15 21.52 6.69 -23.03
N ILE A 16 22.12 5.56 -22.64
CA ILE A 16 21.50 4.58 -21.75
C ILE A 16 21.24 5.17 -20.36
N GLN A 17 22.21 5.90 -19.79
CA GLN A 17 22.03 6.60 -18.50
C GLN A 17 20.86 7.59 -18.55
N GLN A 18 20.76 8.36 -19.64
CA GLN A 18 19.67 9.30 -19.84
C GLN A 18 18.32 8.61 -19.99
N ASP A 19 18.23 7.52 -20.78
CA ASP A 19 17.01 6.73 -20.91
C ASP A 19 16.57 6.11 -19.57
N MET A 20 17.50 5.54 -18.80
CA MET A 20 17.20 5.03 -17.45
C MET A 20 16.66 6.13 -16.53
N LYS A 21 17.27 7.32 -16.56
CA LYS A 21 16.82 8.46 -15.76
C LYS A 21 15.44 8.96 -16.20
N LEU A 22 15.17 9.02 -17.51
CA LEU A 22 13.86 9.38 -18.05
C LEU A 22 12.78 8.38 -17.60
N LYS A 23 13.06 7.08 -17.68
CA LYS A 23 12.14 6.02 -17.21
C LYS A 23 11.86 6.17 -15.71
N ALA A 24 12.87 6.38 -14.89
CA ALA A 24 12.67 6.62 -13.46
C ALA A 24 11.87 7.91 -13.18
N ASN A 25 12.16 8.99 -13.91
CA ASN A 25 11.45 10.27 -13.78
C ASN A 25 9.98 10.19 -14.21
N SER A 26 9.65 9.27 -15.12
CA SER A 26 8.27 9.03 -15.58
C SER A 26 7.42 8.15 -14.65
N ALA A 27 8.03 7.54 -13.62
CA ALA A 27 7.35 6.65 -12.68
C ALA A 27 6.51 7.42 -11.63
N THR A 28 5.65 8.31 -12.11
CA THR A 28 4.82 9.19 -11.28
C THR A 28 3.38 8.68 -11.20
N ILE A 29 2.87 8.52 -9.98
CA ILE A 29 1.46 8.20 -9.72
C ILE A 29 0.96 9.21 -8.69
N ASN A 30 -0.17 9.87 -8.99
CA ASN A 30 -0.78 10.90 -8.13
C ASN A 30 0.19 12.04 -7.76
N GLY A 31 1.05 12.45 -8.71
CA GLY A 31 2.01 13.53 -8.51
C GLY A 31 3.26 13.13 -7.69
N ILE A 32 3.36 11.88 -7.24
CA ILE A 32 4.53 11.37 -6.51
C ILE A 32 5.34 10.48 -7.45
N ASN A 33 6.65 10.71 -7.53
CA ASN A 33 7.56 9.81 -8.23
C ASN A 33 8.02 8.66 -7.32
N TRP A 34 7.87 7.43 -7.80
CA TRP A 34 8.18 6.21 -7.04
C TRP A 34 9.62 5.70 -7.25
N LEU A 35 10.31 6.10 -8.32
CA LEU A 35 11.66 5.60 -8.64
C LEU A 35 12.75 6.68 -8.57
N SER A 36 12.39 7.96 -8.65
CA SER A 36 13.25 9.11 -8.43
C SER A 36 12.68 9.93 -7.28
N ILE A 37 13.12 9.64 -6.06
CA ILE A 37 12.51 10.20 -4.86
C ILE A 37 13.18 11.52 -4.45
N ASP A 38 12.40 12.48 -4.01
CA ASP A 38 12.90 13.70 -3.38
C ASP A 38 13.08 13.43 -1.88
N VAL A 39 14.33 13.48 -1.42
CA VAL A 39 14.71 13.24 -0.02
C VAL A 39 14.99 14.54 0.73
N THR A 40 14.63 15.70 0.17
CA THR A 40 14.74 16.99 0.87
C THR A 40 13.87 16.95 2.12
N PRO A 41 14.42 17.10 3.33
CA PRO A 41 13.61 17.22 4.52
C PRO A 41 12.68 18.42 4.40
N SER A 42 11.39 18.25 4.72
CA SER A 42 10.40 19.35 4.84
C SER A 42 10.10 20.20 3.58
N SER A 43 10.40 19.71 2.36
CA SER A 43 9.89 20.35 1.14
C SER A 43 8.45 19.90 0.83
N SER A 44 7.66 20.74 0.15
CA SER A 44 6.33 20.36 -0.37
C SER A 44 6.40 19.32 -1.51
N THR A 45 7.60 19.03 -1.99
CA THR A 45 7.91 18.05 -3.05
C THR A 45 8.52 16.77 -2.49
N ALA A 46 8.80 16.72 -1.18
CA ALA A 46 9.43 15.58 -0.53
C ALA A 46 8.60 14.32 -0.74
N THR A 47 9.25 13.27 -1.20
CA THR A 47 8.61 11.97 -1.39
C THR A 47 8.45 11.30 -0.03
N PRO A 48 7.25 10.79 0.33
CA PRO A 48 7.07 10.08 1.58
C PRO A 48 8.05 8.91 1.73
N THR A 49 8.64 8.77 2.91
CA THR A 49 9.60 7.70 3.22
C THR A 49 8.93 6.33 3.28
N THR A 50 7.69 6.30 3.76
CA THR A 50 6.89 5.08 3.90
C THR A 50 5.45 5.30 3.47
N PHE A 51 4.88 4.32 2.79
CA PHE A 51 3.45 4.19 2.54
C PHE A 51 2.91 3.00 3.33
N ASN A 52 1.95 3.25 4.21
CA ASN A 52 1.36 2.21 5.05
C ASN A 52 -0.03 1.87 4.54
N LEU A 53 -0.23 0.62 4.14
CA LEU A 53 -1.55 0.08 3.83
C LEU A 53 -2.09 -0.65 5.07
N VAL A 54 -3.28 -0.29 5.53
CA VAL A 54 -3.92 -0.99 6.66
C VAL A 54 -4.24 -2.42 6.24
N SER A 55 -3.72 -3.40 6.98
CA SER A 55 -3.89 -4.83 6.68
C SER A 55 -4.79 -5.53 7.69
N SER A 56 -4.79 -5.08 8.95
CA SER A 56 -5.61 -5.70 9.98
C SER A 56 -5.97 -4.72 11.09
N TYR A 57 -7.04 -5.07 11.81
CA TYR A 57 -7.50 -4.37 12.98
C TYR A 57 -7.75 -5.40 14.09
N SER A 58 -7.14 -5.21 15.25
CA SER A 58 -7.29 -6.10 16.40
C SER A 58 -7.74 -5.32 17.62
N ARG A 59 -8.70 -5.85 18.36
CA ARG A 59 -9.13 -5.33 19.67
C ARG A 59 -8.73 -6.23 20.83
N VAL A 60 -7.88 -7.23 20.57
CA VAL A 60 -7.39 -8.14 21.61
C VAL A 60 -6.58 -7.34 22.62
N GLY A 61 -6.87 -7.50 23.92
CA GLY A 61 -6.14 -6.84 25.00
C GLY A 61 -6.61 -5.42 25.35
N GLY A 62 -7.82 -5.02 24.95
CA GLY A 62 -8.47 -3.78 25.41
C GLY A 62 -8.04 -2.50 24.69
N THR A 63 -6.86 -2.49 24.05
CA THR A 63 -6.41 -1.38 23.17
C THR A 63 -6.47 -1.81 21.71
N PRO A 64 -7.22 -1.09 20.85
CA PRO A 64 -7.23 -1.39 19.43
C PRO A 64 -5.87 -1.16 18.79
N THR A 65 -5.39 -2.12 18.00
CA THR A 65 -4.15 -2.02 17.21
C THR A 65 -4.45 -2.20 15.73
N ILE A 66 -3.63 -1.54 14.90
CA ILE A 66 -3.73 -1.60 13.44
C ILE A 66 -2.46 -2.26 12.90
N GLY A 67 -2.61 -3.37 12.19
CA GLY A 67 -1.54 -3.94 11.38
C GLY A 67 -1.45 -3.23 10.03
N SER A 68 -0.24 -3.06 9.52
CA SER A 68 -0.03 -2.46 8.19
C SER A 68 1.02 -3.19 7.36
N ILE A 69 0.85 -3.11 6.04
CA ILE A 69 1.88 -3.41 5.06
C ILE A 69 2.59 -2.10 4.78
N THR A 70 3.81 -1.98 5.29
CA THR A 70 4.68 -0.81 5.06
C THR A 70 5.50 -1.00 3.80
N VAL A 71 5.44 -0.01 2.92
CA VAL A 71 6.27 0.11 1.71
C VAL A 71 7.24 1.26 1.94
N THR A 72 8.54 0.95 2.03
CA THR A 72 9.58 1.96 2.23
C THR A 72 10.18 2.34 0.87
N THR A 73 10.09 3.61 0.49
CA THR A 73 10.52 4.07 -0.85
C THR A 73 12.01 3.92 -1.10
N ALA A 74 12.84 4.09 -0.06
CA ALA A 74 14.29 3.95 -0.16
C ALA A 74 14.77 2.53 -0.54
N THR A 75 13.94 1.48 -0.39
CA THR A 75 14.37 0.11 -0.71
C THR A 75 14.34 -0.21 -2.21
N PHE A 76 13.67 0.63 -3.01
CA PHE A 76 13.53 0.42 -4.47
C PHE A 76 13.76 1.68 -5.31
N ALA A 77 14.03 2.82 -4.68
CA ALA A 77 14.37 4.06 -5.40
C ALA A 77 15.65 3.89 -6.23
N LEU A 78 15.58 4.27 -7.51
CA LEU A 78 16.72 4.24 -8.42
C LEU A 78 17.56 5.51 -8.30
N TYR A 79 16.89 6.65 -8.11
CA TYR A 79 17.52 7.96 -7.96
C TYR A 79 16.96 8.70 -6.75
N THR A 80 17.77 9.61 -6.24
CA THR A 80 17.43 10.53 -5.17
C THR A 80 17.73 11.96 -5.59
N THR A 81 16.89 12.89 -5.17
CA THR A 81 17.06 14.34 -5.43
C THR A 81 16.92 15.12 -4.12
N GLY A 82 17.49 16.32 -4.07
CA GLY A 82 17.22 17.25 -2.96
C GLY A 82 17.89 16.94 -1.61
N GLY A 83 18.76 15.91 -1.55
CA GLY A 83 19.60 15.61 -0.38
C GLY A 83 21.08 15.94 -0.60
N SER A 84 21.85 16.07 0.49
CA SER A 84 23.32 16.23 0.41
C SER A 84 24.05 14.95 -0.02
N THR A 85 23.38 13.80 0.02
CA THR A 85 23.93 12.49 -0.37
C THR A 85 22.97 11.79 -1.33
N THR A 86 23.51 11.23 -2.41
CA THR A 86 22.78 10.31 -3.27
C THR A 86 22.70 8.93 -2.63
N SER A 87 21.49 8.37 -2.56
CA SER A 87 21.22 7.09 -1.87
C SER A 87 20.37 6.12 -2.71
N GLY A 88 20.02 6.50 -3.94
CA GLY A 88 19.32 5.64 -4.89
C GLY A 88 20.27 4.57 -5.46
N ILE A 89 19.68 3.47 -5.92
CA ILE A 89 20.45 2.31 -6.39
C ILE A 89 21.43 2.66 -7.52
N LEU A 90 21.07 3.62 -8.39
CA LEU A 90 21.87 3.99 -9.56
C LEU A 90 22.74 5.24 -9.35
N ASP A 91 22.41 6.10 -8.38
CA ASP A 91 23.15 7.34 -8.10
C ASP A 91 24.09 7.23 -6.88
N THR A 92 24.03 6.13 -6.14
CA THR A 92 24.99 5.80 -5.08
C THR A 92 26.33 5.39 -5.68
N VAL A 93 27.42 5.90 -5.11
CA VAL A 93 28.78 5.44 -5.41
C VAL A 93 29.10 4.26 -4.49
N THR A 94 29.24 3.06 -5.06
CA THR A 94 29.58 1.85 -4.30
C THR A 94 31.06 1.54 -4.51
N GLY A 95 31.86 1.60 -3.43
CA GLY A 95 33.30 1.35 -3.47
C GLY A 95 34.11 2.47 -2.81
N ASN A 96 35.41 2.24 -2.60
CA ASN A 96 36.29 3.23 -1.97
C ASN A 96 36.40 4.51 -2.85
N SER A 97 35.84 5.63 -2.38
CA SER A 97 35.87 6.92 -3.09
C SER A 97 37.30 7.39 -3.41
N THR A 98 38.29 6.91 -2.66
CA THR A 98 39.73 7.22 -2.85
C THR A 98 40.30 6.69 -4.17
N THR A 99 39.65 5.72 -4.83
CA THR A 99 40.09 5.19 -6.15
C THR A 99 39.30 5.76 -7.33
N GLY A 100 38.44 6.75 -7.11
CA GLY A 100 37.74 7.47 -8.18
C GLY A 100 36.57 6.70 -8.82
N PHE A 101 35.86 5.88 -8.05
CA PHE A 101 34.62 5.26 -8.53
C PHE A 101 33.51 6.31 -8.68
N ALA A 102 32.68 6.15 -9.70
CA ALA A 102 31.52 7.00 -10.00
C ALA A 102 30.23 6.24 -9.67
N SER A 103 29.06 6.89 -9.70
CA SER A 103 27.79 6.15 -9.62
C SER A 103 27.42 5.61 -11.00
N VAL A 104 26.51 4.63 -11.08
CA VAL A 104 26.02 4.11 -12.39
C VAL A 104 25.44 5.24 -13.24
N ALA A 105 24.81 6.22 -12.59
CA ALA A 105 24.26 7.42 -13.20
C ALA A 105 25.31 8.36 -13.82
N THR A 106 26.57 8.29 -13.39
CA THR A 106 27.65 9.20 -13.82
C THR A 106 28.91 8.49 -14.29
N LEU A 107 28.82 7.20 -14.65
CA LEU A 107 29.95 6.45 -15.22
C LEU A 107 30.52 7.16 -16.45
N ALA A 108 31.83 7.35 -16.45
CA ALA A 108 32.56 7.98 -17.54
C ALA A 108 33.80 7.15 -17.90
N ILE A 109 33.83 6.62 -19.12
CA ILE A 109 34.95 5.84 -19.67
C ILE A 109 35.72 6.60 -20.76
N GLY A 110 35.22 7.75 -21.22
CA GLY A 110 35.76 8.47 -22.38
C GLY A 110 37.21 8.95 -22.22
N SER A 111 37.67 9.21 -20.99
CA SER A 111 39.03 9.65 -20.69
C SER A 111 39.97 8.52 -20.23
N LEU A 112 39.48 7.28 -20.16
CA LEU A 112 40.26 6.13 -19.70
C LEU A 112 41.25 5.67 -20.78
N THR A 113 42.40 5.19 -20.34
CA THR A 113 43.47 4.68 -21.20
C THR A 113 43.63 3.17 -21.05
N ASP A 114 44.60 2.57 -21.76
CA ASP A 114 44.99 1.16 -21.59
C ASP A 114 45.90 0.95 -20.36
N SER A 115 46.03 1.93 -19.46
CA SER A 115 46.83 1.80 -18.24
C SER A 115 46.24 0.75 -17.29
N ALA A 116 47.10 0.06 -16.52
CA ALA A 116 46.63 -0.93 -15.56
C ALA A 116 45.64 -0.35 -14.52
N THR A 117 45.82 0.92 -14.16
CA THR A 117 44.92 1.65 -13.25
C THR A 117 43.55 1.87 -13.88
N ASP A 118 43.48 2.23 -15.16
CA ASP A 118 42.20 2.48 -15.84
C ASP A 118 41.47 1.18 -16.18
N GLN A 119 42.20 0.10 -16.47
CA GLN A 119 41.61 -1.24 -16.61
C GLN A 119 40.98 -1.70 -15.29
N ALA A 120 41.64 -1.49 -14.15
CA ALA A 120 41.05 -1.77 -12.83
C ALA A 120 39.80 -0.94 -12.54
N LYS A 121 39.71 0.31 -13.03
CA LYS A 121 38.49 1.13 -12.93
C LYS A 121 37.35 0.56 -13.79
N LEU A 122 37.64 0.10 -15.01
CA LEU A 122 36.64 -0.55 -15.88
C LEU A 122 36.06 -1.81 -15.23
N ASP A 123 36.91 -2.65 -14.65
CA ASP A 123 36.45 -3.83 -13.88
C ASP A 123 35.58 -3.42 -12.68
N GLY A 124 35.95 -2.32 -12.01
CA GLY A 124 35.14 -1.72 -10.95
C GLY A 124 33.76 -1.25 -11.44
N TYR A 125 33.70 -0.58 -12.60
CA TYR A 125 32.44 -0.14 -13.21
C TYR A 125 31.55 -1.32 -13.59
N ILE A 126 32.11 -2.40 -14.14
CA ILE A 126 31.38 -3.64 -14.45
C ILE A 126 30.80 -4.24 -13.17
N ASN A 127 31.61 -4.34 -12.11
CA ASN A 127 31.15 -4.85 -10.81
C ASN A 127 30.04 -3.99 -10.21
N GLN A 128 30.13 -2.67 -10.34
CA GLN A 128 29.12 -1.75 -9.83
C GLN A 128 27.81 -1.84 -10.60
N VAL A 129 27.85 -1.91 -11.94
CA VAL A 129 26.66 -2.14 -12.77
C VAL A 129 26.04 -3.49 -12.43
N THR A 130 26.85 -4.53 -12.25
CA THR A 130 26.37 -5.87 -11.84
C THR A 130 25.70 -5.84 -10.48
N ALA A 131 26.31 -5.16 -9.50
CA ALA A 131 25.72 -4.97 -8.18
C ALA A 131 24.39 -4.21 -8.27
N ALA A 132 24.33 -3.11 -9.03
CA ALA A 132 23.12 -2.35 -9.24
C ALA A 132 22.00 -3.19 -9.88
N ILE A 133 22.30 -4.01 -10.89
CA ILE A 133 21.34 -4.95 -11.49
C ILE A 133 20.79 -5.92 -10.42
N ASN A 134 21.65 -6.50 -9.60
CA ASN A 134 21.24 -7.41 -8.54
C ASN A 134 20.37 -6.70 -7.48
N THR A 135 20.70 -5.47 -7.12
CA THR A 135 19.91 -4.67 -6.17
C THR A 135 18.56 -4.29 -6.77
N VAL A 136 18.49 -3.88 -8.04
CA VAL A 136 17.21 -3.60 -8.73
C VAL A 136 16.36 -4.87 -8.83
N ALA A 137 16.96 -6.01 -9.15
CA ALA A 137 16.24 -7.30 -9.18
C ALA A 137 15.68 -7.67 -7.79
N SER A 138 16.47 -7.47 -6.73
CA SER A 138 16.05 -7.72 -5.35
C SER A 138 14.92 -6.77 -4.93
N ALA A 139 15.02 -5.48 -5.29
CA ALA A 139 13.98 -4.49 -5.06
C ALA A 139 12.67 -4.83 -5.79
N ALA A 140 12.77 -5.26 -7.05
CA ALA A 140 11.62 -5.71 -7.84
C ALA A 140 10.97 -6.97 -7.24
N ALA A 141 11.76 -7.93 -6.77
CA ALA A 141 11.27 -9.12 -6.08
C ALA A 141 10.54 -8.76 -4.78
N ASN A 142 11.10 -7.83 -3.98
CA ASN A 142 10.45 -7.34 -2.77
C ASN A 142 9.11 -6.65 -3.08
N LEU A 143 9.08 -5.77 -4.09
CA LEU A 143 7.85 -5.12 -4.52
C LEU A 143 6.80 -6.13 -5.03
N GLY A 144 7.24 -7.19 -5.71
CA GLY A 144 6.39 -8.31 -6.11
C GLY A 144 5.81 -9.07 -4.91
N ALA A 145 6.61 -9.32 -3.88
CA ALA A 145 6.13 -9.94 -2.64
C ALA A 145 5.13 -9.04 -1.90
N ILE A 146 5.38 -7.73 -1.84
CA ILE A 146 4.44 -6.74 -1.28
C ILE A 146 3.14 -6.74 -2.08
N LYS A 147 3.19 -6.73 -3.42
CA LYS A 147 2.00 -6.81 -4.29
C LYS A 147 1.15 -8.04 -3.95
N ASN A 148 1.77 -9.21 -3.82
CA ASN A 148 1.07 -10.43 -3.45
C ASN A 148 0.45 -10.34 -2.05
N ARG A 149 1.19 -9.81 -1.07
CA ARG A 149 0.66 -9.58 0.29
C ARG A 149 -0.54 -8.65 0.30
N ILE A 150 -0.51 -7.57 -0.49
CA ILE A 150 -1.64 -6.64 -0.64
C ILE A 150 -2.83 -7.38 -1.25
N ALA A 151 -2.63 -8.16 -2.31
CA ALA A 151 -3.71 -8.92 -2.95
C ALA A 151 -4.39 -9.89 -1.97
N THR A 152 -3.62 -10.71 -1.24
CA THR A 152 -4.15 -11.65 -0.24
C THR A 152 -4.86 -10.92 0.90
N ASN A 153 -4.36 -9.76 1.35
CA ASN A 153 -5.05 -8.97 2.39
C ASN A 153 -6.35 -8.37 1.89
N THR A 154 -6.39 -7.85 0.66
CA THR A 154 -7.63 -7.34 0.06
C THR A 154 -8.70 -8.43 -0.02
N GLU A 155 -8.32 -9.65 -0.42
CA GLU A 155 -9.21 -10.80 -0.44
C GLU A 155 -9.69 -11.21 0.97
N PHE A 156 -8.76 -11.26 1.94
CA PHE A 156 -9.12 -11.52 3.34
C PHE A 156 -10.11 -10.49 3.89
N VAL A 157 -9.85 -9.20 3.67
CA VAL A 157 -10.74 -8.10 4.12
C VAL A 157 -12.10 -8.20 3.44
N LYS A 158 -12.14 -8.52 2.15
CA LYS A 158 -13.41 -8.75 1.43
C LYS A 158 -14.22 -9.88 2.08
N ASN A 159 -13.59 -11.03 2.31
CA ASN A 159 -14.25 -12.18 2.94
C ASN A 159 -14.69 -11.87 4.38
N LEU A 160 -13.90 -11.07 5.11
CA LEU A 160 -14.27 -10.61 6.45
C LEU A 160 -15.50 -9.70 6.41
N ILE A 161 -15.56 -8.74 5.50
CA ILE A 161 -16.72 -7.86 5.32
C ILE A 161 -17.95 -8.70 4.98
N ASP A 162 -17.86 -9.61 4.02
CA ASP A 162 -18.98 -10.48 3.61
C ASP A 162 -19.47 -11.36 4.79
N SER A 163 -18.57 -11.83 5.65
CA SER A 163 -18.90 -12.59 6.85
C SER A 163 -19.54 -11.72 7.95
N VAL A 164 -19.01 -10.52 8.17
CA VAL A 164 -19.54 -9.54 9.12
C VAL A 164 -20.94 -9.10 8.70
N ASP A 165 -21.18 -8.83 7.42
CA ASP A 165 -22.49 -8.47 6.89
C ASP A 165 -23.51 -9.57 7.13
N ARG A 166 -23.14 -10.84 6.91
CA ARG A 166 -23.98 -11.99 7.24
C ARG A 166 -24.22 -12.13 8.74
N GLY A 167 -23.19 -11.93 9.56
CA GLY A 167 -23.28 -12.02 11.01
C GLY A 167 -24.17 -10.92 11.62
N ILE A 168 -24.03 -9.68 11.12
CA ILE A 168 -24.91 -8.57 11.48
C ILE A 168 -26.33 -8.84 10.98
N GLY A 169 -26.48 -9.31 9.75
CA GLY A 169 -27.77 -9.75 9.20
C GLY A 169 -28.47 -10.75 10.12
N GLN A 170 -27.76 -11.78 10.62
CA GLN A 170 -28.36 -12.73 11.57
C GLN A 170 -28.72 -12.14 12.93
N LEU A 171 -28.01 -11.10 13.39
CA LEU A 171 -28.29 -10.44 14.67
C LEU A 171 -29.38 -9.37 14.56
N VAL A 172 -29.64 -8.86 13.36
CA VAL A 172 -30.56 -7.73 13.11
C VAL A 172 -31.82 -8.18 12.36
N ASP A 173 -31.73 -9.22 11.52
CA ASP A 173 -32.89 -9.78 10.83
C ASP A 173 -33.82 -10.41 11.87
N ALA A 174 -35.01 -9.84 11.97
CA ALA A 174 -36.08 -10.41 12.77
C ALA A 174 -36.57 -11.70 12.10
N ASP A 175 -36.75 -12.76 12.88
CA ASP A 175 -37.43 -13.95 12.41
C ASP A 175 -38.90 -13.62 12.09
N MET A 176 -39.21 -13.56 10.80
CA MET A 176 -40.53 -13.22 10.29
C MET A 176 -41.63 -14.18 10.80
N ASN A 177 -41.29 -15.45 11.09
CA ASN A 177 -42.26 -16.42 11.62
C ASN A 177 -42.61 -16.12 13.08
N ALA A 178 -41.60 -15.79 13.90
CA ALA A 178 -41.79 -15.41 15.29
C ALA A 178 -42.56 -14.09 15.40
N GLU A 179 -42.21 -13.08 14.59
CA GLU A 179 -42.89 -11.79 14.58
C GLU A 179 -44.31 -11.89 14.00
N SER A 180 -44.54 -12.72 12.97
CA SER A 180 -45.88 -12.96 12.41
C SER A 180 -46.80 -13.67 13.43
N THR A 181 -46.29 -14.67 14.13
CA THR A 181 -47.03 -15.35 15.21
C THR A 181 -47.32 -14.39 16.37
N ARG A 182 -46.34 -13.58 16.76
CA ARG A 182 -46.50 -12.54 17.78
C ARG A 182 -47.55 -11.51 17.35
N LEU A 183 -47.56 -11.08 16.09
CA LEU A 183 -48.54 -10.15 15.54
C LEU A 183 -49.95 -10.74 15.58
N GLN A 184 -50.13 -11.99 15.17
CA GLN A 184 -51.42 -12.69 15.24
C GLN A 184 -51.91 -12.84 16.69
N ALA A 185 -51.01 -13.18 17.61
CA ALA A 185 -51.31 -13.24 19.03
C ALA A 185 -51.72 -11.85 19.58
N LEU A 186 -51.01 -10.79 19.19
CA LEU A 186 -51.34 -9.41 19.58
C LEU A 186 -52.71 -8.98 19.06
N GLN A 187 -53.03 -9.30 17.80
CA GLN A 187 -54.33 -9.02 17.19
C GLN A 187 -55.46 -9.76 17.94
N THR A 188 -55.23 -11.03 18.31
CA THR A 188 -56.19 -11.82 19.11
C THR A 188 -56.37 -11.21 20.50
N GLN A 189 -55.27 -10.80 21.15
CA GLN A 189 -55.32 -10.14 22.46
C GLN A 189 -56.06 -8.81 22.40
N GLN A 190 -55.89 -8.01 21.34
CA GLN A 190 -56.64 -6.77 21.14
C GLN A 190 -58.13 -7.04 20.92
N GLN A 191 -58.49 -8.05 20.12
CA GLN A 191 -59.90 -8.43 19.92
C GLN A 191 -60.56 -8.86 21.23
N LEU A 192 -59.86 -9.66 22.04
CA LEU A 192 -60.31 -10.05 23.39
C LEU A 192 -60.38 -8.84 24.33
N GLY A 193 -59.43 -7.91 24.25
CA GLY A 193 -59.43 -6.67 25.02
C GLY A 193 -60.63 -5.78 24.72
N VAL A 194 -60.99 -5.63 23.44
CA VAL A 194 -62.19 -4.89 23.01
C VAL A 194 -63.48 -5.59 23.46
N GLN A 195 -63.56 -6.92 23.33
CA GLN A 195 -64.70 -7.69 23.85
C GLN A 195 -64.83 -7.57 25.37
N ALA A 196 -63.72 -7.67 26.11
CA ALA A 196 -63.71 -7.50 27.56
C ALA A 196 -64.15 -6.08 27.97
N LEU A 197 -63.72 -5.03 27.26
CA LEU A 197 -64.18 -3.66 27.45
C LEU A 197 -65.69 -3.50 27.13
N SER A 198 -66.18 -4.13 26.07
CA SER A 198 -67.61 -4.15 25.73
C SER A 198 -68.44 -4.81 26.85
N ILE A 199 -67.97 -5.95 27.37
CA ILE A 199 -68.63 -6.66 28.48
C ILE A 199 -68.59 -5.83 29.76
N ALA A 200 -67.46 -5.20 30.09
CA ALA A 200 -67.33 -4.33 31.25
C ALA A 200 -68.26 -3.09 31.17
N ASN A 201 -68.39 -2.48 30.00
CA ASN A 201 -69.33 -1.38 29.76
C ASN A 201 -70.80 -1.83 29.85
N GLN A 202 -71.14 -2.99 29.28
CA GLN A 202 -72.50 -3.55 29.38
C GLN A 202 -72.86 -3.95 30.82
N ASN A 203 -71.92 -4.51 31.58
CA ASN A 203 -72.13 -4.87 32.99
C ASN A 203 -72.37 -3.61 33.85
N SER A 204 -71.61 -2.54 33.61
CA SER A 204 -71.81 -1.24 34.27
C SER A 204 -73.18 -0.63 33.96
N GLN A 205 -73.69 -0.80 32.73
CA GLN A 205 -75.06 -0.36 32.37
C GLN A 205 -76.15 -1.24 32.99
N SER A 206 -75.91 -2.54 33.15
CA SER A 206 -76.83 -3.46 33.85
C SER A 206 -76.96 -3.11 35.34
N ILE A 207 -75.85 -2.74 35.99
CA ILE A 207 -75.86 -2.21 37.36
C ILE A 207 -76.65 -0.90 37.44
N LEU A 208 -76.54 -0.01 36.46
CA LEU A 208 -77.30 1.25 36.43
C LEU A 208 -78.82 1.03 36.25
N SER A 209 -79.23 -0.10 35.64
CA SER A 209 -80.64 -0.48 35.50
C SER A 209 -81.27 -1.00 36.80
N LEU A 210 -80.46 -1.51 37.73
CA LEU A 210 -80.90 -1.97 39.06
C LEU A 210 -81.18 -0.83 40.06
N PHE A 211 -80.78 0.40 39.72
CA PHE A 211 -81.03 1.60 40.52
C PHE A 211 -82.03 2.56 39.87
N LYS A 212 -82.81 2.08 38.89
CA LYS A 212 -83.97 2.78 38.33
C LYS A 212 -85.28 2.11 38.74
#